data_AF-A0A0J9EVA9-F1
#
_entry.id   AF-A0A0J9EVA9-F1
#
_cell.length_a   1.000
_cell.length_b   1.000
_cell.length_c   1.000
_cell.angle_alpha   90.00
_cell.angle_beta   90.00
_cell.angle_gamma   90.00
#
_symmetry.space_group_name_H-M   'P 1'
#
loop_
_entity.id
_entity.type
_entity.pdbx_description
1 polymer ?
#
loop_
_entity_poly.entity_id
_entity_poly.type
_entity_poly.pdbx_seq_one_letter_code
_entity_poly.pdbx_strand_id
1 'polypeptide(L)' 'MSSATVHLKYAKDKKISDFINLDKHDIFSELEEPLKPECLEEVTAEAKIAYNIKVTVWKIKYMKYEKLNEGITKIQDVI' A
#
# COMPACT_ATOMS: atom_id res chain seq x y z
N MET A 1 -3.99 19.95 23.05
CA MET A 1 -3.43 19.96 21.69
C MET A 1 -4.42 19.23 20.79
N SER A 2 -4.73 19.77 19.62
CA SER A 2 -5.67 19.13 18.69
C SER A 2 -5.13 17.76 18.24
N SER A 3 -6.01 16.77 18.16
CA SER A 3 -5.71 15.42 17.66
C SER A 3 -4.92 15.47 16.34
N ALA A 4 -5.31 16.32 15.39
CA ALA A 4 -4.65 16.49 14.09
C ALA A 4 -3.15 16.89 14.18
N THR A 5 -2.76 17.62 15.22
CA THR A 5 -1.36 18.08 15.39
C THR A 5 -0.44 16.94 15.86
N VAL A 6 -0.99 15.95 16.58
CA VAL A 6 -0.26 14.75 17.01
C VAL A 6 -0.05 13.79 15.84
N HIS A 7 -1.07 13.64 14.99
CA HIS A 7 -1.05 12.78 13.80
C HIS A 7 0.04 13.19 12.80
N LEU A 8 0.11 14.49 12.48
CA LEU A 8 1.08 15.01 11.51
C LEU A 8 2.52 14.85 12.01
N LYS A 9 2.75 15.02 13.31
CA LYS A 9 4.07 14.88 13.93
C LYS A 9 4.52 13.42 13.92
N TYR A 10 3.65 12.50 14.32
CA TYR A 10 3.96 11.08 14.29
C TYR A 10 4.21 10.55 12.87
N ALA A 11 3.38 10.95 11.90
CA ALA A 11 3.56 10.56 10.49
C ALA A 11 4.91 11.05 9.93
N LYS A 12 5.35 12.26 10.29
CA LYS A 12 6.68 12.78 9.95
C LYS A 12 7.81 12.03 10.66
N ASP A 13 7.66 11.77 11.96
CA ASP A 13 8.67 11.07 12.77
C ASP A 13 8.89 9.61 12.31
N LYS A 14 7.82 8.96 11.82
CA LYS A 14 7.88 7.61 11.24
C LYS A 14 8.20 7.58 9.75
N LYS A 15 8.47 8.73 9.13
CA LYS A 15 8.69 8.89 7.68
C LYS A 15 7.56 8.30 6.82
N ILE A 16 6.36 8.24 7.36
CA ILE A 16 5.18 7.75 6.63
C ILE A 16 4.81 8.76 5.51
N SER A 17 5.17 10.04 5.70
CA SER A 17 5.08 11.08 4.65
C SER A 17 5.88 10.78 3.37
N ASP A 18 6.88 9.89 3.43
CA ASP A 18 7.63 9.49 2.23
C ASP A 18 6.79 8.59 1.31
N PHE A 19 5.66 8.08 1.81
CA PHE A 19 4.81 7.09 1.14
C PHE A 19 3.36 7.55 0.95
N ILE A 20 2.87 8.54 1.70
CA ILE A 20 1.52 9.11 1.56
C ILE A 20 1.54 10.63 1.61
N ASN A 21 0.68 11.24 0.81
CA ASN A 21 0.46 12.68 0.85
C ASN A 21 -0.39 13.07 2.07
N LEU A 22 0.25 13.60 3.13
CA LEU A 22 -0.43 14.07 4.34
C LEU A 22 -1.32 15.30 4.12
N ASP A 23 -1.15 16.02 3.00
CA ASP A 23 -1.96 17.19 2.66
C ASP A 23 -3.27 16.81 1.93
N LYS A 24 -3.42 15.54 1.54
CA LYS A 24 -4.68 15.01 0.99
C LYS A 24 -5.68 14.78 2.13
N HIS A 25 -6.92 15.24 1.94
CA HIS A 25 -7.99 15.04 2.93
C HIS A 25 -8.35 13.56 3.12
N ASP A 26 -8.22 12.75 2.06
CA ASP A 26 -8.37 11.29 2.14
C ASP A 26 -7.02 10.61 1.92
N ILE A 27 -6.25 10.57 3.01
CA ILE A 27 -4.93 9.95 3.11
C ILE A 27 -4.98 8.44 2.77
N PHE A 28 -6.16 7.82 2.90
CA PHE A 28 -6.37 6.39 2.71
C PHE A 28 -6.75 5.99 1.28
N SER A 29 -7.08 6.96 0.41
CA SER A 29 -7.36 6.70 -1.01
C SER A 29 -6.22 6.03 -1.78
N GLU A 30 -4.99 6.10 -1.26
CA GLU A 30 -3.80 5.45 -1.83
C GLU A 30 -3.57 4.02 -1.30
N LEU A 31 -4.39 3.54 -0.36
CA LEU A 31 -4.30 2.22 0.26
C LEU A 31 -5.20 1.14 -0.36
N GLU A 32 -5.67 1.31 -1.60
CA GLU A 32 -6.41 0.20 -2.20
C GLU A 32 -5.51 -1.03 -2.36
N GLU A 33 -5.96 -2.17 -1.80
CA GLU A 33 -5.26 -3.43 -1.91
C GLU A 33 -5.17 -3.82 -3.41
N PRO A 34 -3.97 -4.11 -3.91
CA PRO A 34 -3.82 -4.45 -5.33
C PRO A 34 -4.52 -5.79 -5.62
N LEU A 35 -5.32 -5.82 -6.68
CA LEU A 35 -5.99 -7.04 -7.13
C LEU A 35 -4.99 -8.08 -7.64
N LYS A 36 -5.13 -9.31 -7.15
CA LYS A 36 -4.34 -10.45 -7.63
C LYS A 36 -4.68 -10.72 -9.11
N PRO A 37 -3.69 -11.02 -9.97
CA PRO A 37 -3.96 -11.38 -11.34
C PRO A 37 -4.84 -12.63 -11.42
N GLU A 38 -5.79 -12.63 -12.35
CA GLU A 38 -6.58 -13.81 -12.67
C GLU A 38 -5.71 -14.94 -13.19
N CYS A 39 -6.06 -16.17 -12.81
CA CYS A 39 -5.38 -17.36 -13.30
C CYS A 39 -5.64 -17.49 -14.80
N LEU A 40 -4.59 -17.74 -15.60
CA LEU A 40 -4.75 -18.03 -17.02
C LEU A 40 -5.20 -19.48 -17.20
N GLU A 41 -6.24 -19.69 -18.01
CA GLU A 41 -6.66 -21.02 -18.49
C GLU A 41 -5.75 -21.53 -19.63
N GLU A 42 -5.10 -20.62 -20.36
CA GLU A 42 -4.18 -20.95 -21.46
C GLU A 42 -2.87 -21.57 -20.96
N VAL A 43 -2.53 -22.74 -21.51
CA VAL A 43 -1.39 -23.55 -21.12
C VAL A 43 -0.13 -23.28 -21.97
N THR A 44 -0.08 -22.14 -22.67
CA THR A 44 1.09 -21.79 -23.50
C THR A 44 2.24 -21.27 -22.63
N ALA A 45 3.48 -21.47 -23.10
CA ALA A 45 4.67 -20.99 -22.40
C ALA A 45 4.68 -19.46 -22.27
N GLU A 46 4.21 -18.75 -23.30
CA GLU A 46 4.11 -17.29 -23.33
C GLU A 46 3.05 -16.78 -22.34
N ALA A 47 1.88 -17.41 -22.30
CA ALA A 47 0.84 -17.10 -21.31
C ALA A 47 1.38 -17.27 -19.88
N LYS A 48 2.08 -18.38 -19.61
CA LYS A 48 2.70 -18.63 -18.31
C LYS A 48 3.74 -17.57 -17.93
N ILE A 49 4.57 -17.14 -18.87
CA ILE A 49 5.55 -16.05 -18.65
C ILE A 49 4.83 -14.73 -18.36
N ALA A 50 3.81 -14.38 -19.15
CA ALA A 50 3.03 -13.16 -18.95
C ALA A 50 2.32 -13.14 -17.59
N TYR A 51 1.73 -14.26 -17.17
CA TYR A 51 1.14 -14.41 -15.84
C TYR A 51 2.17 -14.23 -14.72
N ASN A 52 3.33 -14.90 -14.82
CA ASN A 52 4.39 -14.77 -13.83
C ASN A 52 4.90 -13.33 -13.68
N ILE A 53 4.96 -12.57 -14.79
CA ILE A 53 5.28 -11.13 -14.76
C ILE A 53 4.18 -10.36 -14.01
N LYS A 54 2.90 -10.59 -14.34
CA LYS A 54 1.76 -9.95 -13.65
C LYS A 54 1.77 -10.24 -12.15
N VAL A 55 2.03 -11.50 -11.75
CA VAL A 55 2.16 -11.90 -10.35
C VAL A 55 3.32 -11.20 -9.66
N THR A 56 4.47 -11.04 -10.33
CA THR A 56 5.63 -10.33 -9.77
C THR A 56 5.34 -8.85 -9.55
N VAL A 57 4.70 -8.19 -10.52
CA VAL A 57 4.26 -6.80 -10.38
C VAL A 57 3.25 -6.66 -9.24
N TRP A 58 2.28 -7.56 -9.14
CA TRP A 58 1.31 -7.60 -8.06
C TRP A 58 1.98 -7.74 -6.69
N LYS A 59 2.94 -8.67 -6.53
CA LYS A 59 3.70 -8.84 -5.27
C LYS A 59 4.43 -7.56 -4.84
N ILE A 60 5.02 -6.84 -5.79
CA ILE A 60 5.69 -5.55 -5.49
C ILE A 60 4.69 -4.51 -4.99
N LYS A 61 3.53 -4.40 -5.64
CA LYS A 61 2.46 -3.50 -5.19
C LYS A 61 1.94 -3.90 -3.81
N TYR A 62 1.72 -5.20 -3.59
CA TYR A 62 1.21 -5.75 -2.33
C TYR A 62 2.18 -5.51 -1.17
N MET A 63 3.49 -5.71 -1.38
CA MET A 63 4.51 -5.38 -0.36
C MET A 63 4.55 -3.89 0.01
N LYS A 64 4.25 -2.98 -0.93
CA LYS A 64 4.12 -1.55 -0.63
C LYS A 64 2.86 -1.27 0.18
N TYR A 65 1.74 -1.88 -0.21
CA TYR A 65 0.48 -1.80 0.52
C TYR A 65 0.63 -2.29 1.96
N GLU A 66 1.23 -3.47 2.19
CA GLU A 66 1.42 -4.01 3.56
C GLU A 66 2.24 -3.06 4.45
N LYS A 67 3.35 -2.51 3.93
CA LYS A 67 4.17 -1.54 4.68
C LYS A 67 3.39 -0.28 5.05
N LEU A 68 2.55 0.19 4.13
CA LEU A 68 1.75 1.38 4.35
C LEU A 68 0.62 1.11 5.35
N ASN A 69 -0.06 -0.02 5.20
CA ASN A 69 -1.11 -0.49 6.10
C ASN A 69 -0.57 -0.69 7.53
N GLU A 70 0.59 -1.32 7.68
CA GLU A 70 1.27 -1.47 8.98
C GLU A 70 1.60 -0.10 9.61
N GLY A 71 2.09 0.85 8.82
CA GLY A 71 2.37 2.21 9.28
C GLY A 71 1.11 2.91 9.81
N ILE A 72 -0.03 2.69 9.15
CA ILE A 72 -1.34 3.25 9.52
C ILE A 72 -1.94 2.57 10.75
N THR A 73 -1.93 1.24 10.85
CA THR A 73 -2.42 0.54 12.04
C THR A 73 -1.67 1.02 13.28
N LYS A 74 -0.35 1.23 13.17
CA LYS A 74 0.48 1.80 14.24
C LYS A 74 0.20 3.28 14.55
N ILE A 75 -0.45 4.02 13.64
CA ILE A 75 -0.96 5.37 13.93
C ILE A 75 -2.27 5.24 14.71
N GLN A 76 -3.20 4.40 14.24
CA GLN A 76 -4.49 4.16 14.88
C GLN A 76 -4.36 3.65 16.32
N ASP A 77 -3.41 2.77 16.61
CA ASP A 77 -3.17 2.24 17.96
C ASP A 77 -2.61 3.29 18.95
N VAL A 78 -2.10 4.43 18.46
CA VAL A 78 -1.51 5.51 19.28
C VAL A 78 -2.53 6.62 19.59
N ILE A 79 -3.68 6.62 18.94
CA ILE A 79 -4.76 7.63 19.06
C ILE A 79 -5.86 7.10 19.96
#